data_AF-A0A8H3MDD4-F1
#
_entry.id   AF-A0A8H3MDD4-F1
#
_cell.length_a   1.000
_cell.length_b   1.000
_cell.length_c   1.000
_cell.angle_alpha   90.00
_cell.angle_beta   90.00
_cell.angle_gamma   90.00
#
_symmetry.space_group_name_H-M   'P 1'
#
loop_
_entity.id
_entity.type
_entity.pdbx_description
1 polymer ?
#
loop_
_entity_poly.entity_id
_entity_poly.type
_entity_poly.pdbx_seq_one_letter_code
_entity_poly.pdbx_strand_id
1 'polypeptide(L)'
;MDEVKLSDDVIEQIKYFSHFLTEEQESLIDKLILDKELKTRYKEYGLCETCKQPMTDKYYCRSCNSKHYRQNFKNWTSRNHDVDEFIQKAQLKAKNFREIIEWIEYDKFEDIDYLAKGGFGTTYKAIWKDGFMDWNYRKGQMKRNGKTRVALKWLHNSSQEITADILKEVESTILVSNSWVARCFGITKNPKTNNFMMVMQLKKGSLRQHLSNNFFSLDWKKKFNFDEYVYITDLGLCQPANVKTSQDSNKVIYGVLPYIAPEVLRGKEYTQASDIYGFGIIAYEICTGLLPYHDVDENLLKLRICNGLRPKSNYKIPQLLFNIINQCWDTDPLKRPKADELLRSIWDLYHAIDYNKTDSAIYKQVIEANEANKINKKSSLTRIQNLYELILLNLILKMKTFDTFEDLQLS
;
A
#
# COMPACT_ATOMS: atom_id res chain seq x y z
N MET A 1 -21.52 -9.14 19.65
CA MET A 1 -20.54 -9.78 20.53
C MET A 1 -20.09 -8.72 21.51
N ASP A 2 -20.49 -8.86 22.77
CA ASP A 2 -20.09 -7.91 23.80
C ASP A 2 -18.59 -8.02 24.04
N GLU A 3 -17.95 -6.86 24.19
CA GLU A 3 -16.50 -6.79 24.40
C GLU A 3 -16.16 -7.46 25.74
N VAL A 4 -15.27 -8.45 25.71
CA VAL A 4 -14.75 -9.11 26.92
C VAL A 4 -14.01 -8.05 27.75
N LYS A 5 -14.34 -7.99 29.04
CA LYS A 5 -13.81 -6.99 29.99
C LYS A 5 -13.31 -7.69 31.25
N LEU A 6 -12.34 -7.08 31.92
CA LEU A 6 -11.95 -7.46 33.27
C LEU A 6 -13.06 -7.11 34.24
N SER A 7 -13.26 -7.96 35.26
CA SER A 7 -14.12 -7.65 36.40
C SER A 7 -13.49 -6.58 37.28
N ASP A 8 -14.33 -5.86 38.03
CA ASP A 8 -13.87 -4.81 38.94
C ASP A 8 -12.91 -5.37 40.00
N ASP A 9 -13.13 -6.59 40.50
CA ASP A 9 -12.24 -7.26 41.47
C ASP A 9 -10.82 -7.50 40.93
N VAL A 10 -10.71 -7.83 39.63
CA VAL A 10 -9.40 -8.02 38.99
C VAL A 10 -8.72 -6.68 38.79
N ILE A 11 -9.47 -5.66 38.34
CA ILE A 11 -8.96 -4.30 38.14
C ILE A 11 -8.42 -3.74 39.45
N GLU A 12 -9.14 -3.93 40.56
CA GLU A 12 -8.77 -3.39 41.86
C GLU A 12 -7.43 -3.94 42.36
N GLN A 13 -7.12 -5.20 42.02
CA GLN A 13 -5.86 -5.85 42.37
C GLN A 13 -4.66 -5.37 41.54
N ILE A 14 -4.89 -4.90 40.31
CA ILE A 14 -3.80 -4.59 39.36
C ILE A 14 -3.65 -3.10 39.04
N LYS A 15 -4.63 -2.24 39.42
CA LYS A 15 -4.71 -0.83 38.99
C LYS A 15 -3.52 0.07 39.36
N TYR A 16 -2.70 -0.34 40.32
CA TYR A 16 -1.53 0.43 40.77
C TYR A 16 -0.20 -0.12 40.24
N PHE A 17 -0.22 -1.17 39.42
CA PHE A 17 1.02 -1.69 38.86
C PHE A 17 1.59 -0.71 37.84
N SER A 18 2.91 -0.59 37.87
CA SER A 18 3.64 0.22 36.91
C SER A 18 3.67 -0.47 35.55
N HIS A 19 4.02 0.26 34.50
CA HIS A 19 4.21 -0.32 33.17
C HIS A 19 5.33 -1.38 33.15
N PHE A 20 6.33 -1.23 34.02
CA PHE A 20 7.38 -2.23 34.23
C PHE A 20 6.94 -3.14 35.38
N LEU A 21 6.48 -4.33 35.03
CA LEU A 21 6.02 -5.33 35.98
C LEU A 21 7.20 -6.08 36.59
N THR A 22 7.13 -6.36 37.89
CA THR A 22 8.03 -7.33 38.53
C THR A 22 7.61 -8.76 38.18
N GLU A 23 8.50 -9.74 38.31
CA GLU A 23 8.17 -11.16 38.08
C GLU A 23 6.97 -11.64 38.92
N GLU A 24 6.85 -11.14 40.16
CA GLU A 24 5.71 -11.43 41.03
C GLU A 24 4.39 -10.83 40.50
N GLN A 25 4.44 -9.58 40.03
CA GLN A 25 3.28 -8.92 39.43
C GLN A 25 2.86 -9.60 38.12
N GLU A 26 3.82 -10.00 37.28
CA GLU A 26 3.52 -10.78 36.07
C GLU A 26 2.85 -12.11 36.39
N SER A 27 3.38 -12.85 37.37
CA SER A 27 2.81 -14.12 37.83
C SER A 27 1.38 -13.95 38.36
N LEU A 28 1.12 -12.86 39.10
CA LEU A 28 -0.22 -12.53 39.58
C LEU A 28 -1.18 -12.21 38.42
N ILE A 29 -0.74 -11.41 37.45
CA ILE A 29 -1.54 -11.10 36.25
C ILE A 29 -1.86 -12.37 35.46
N ASP A 30 -0.88 -13.28 35.30
CA ASP A 30 -1.07 -14.55 34.60
C ASP A 30 -2.12 -15.45 35.26
N LYS A 31 -2.30 -15.33 36.58
CA LYS A 31 -3.35 -16.02 37.35
C LYS A 31 -4.70 -15.31 37.29
N LEU A 32 -4.72 -13.98 37.38
CA LEU A 32 -5.96 -13.18 37.46
C LEU A 32 -6.65 -12.98 36.11
N ILE A 33 -5.88 -12.86 35.02
CA ILE A 33 -6.42 -12.59 33.67
C ILE A 33 -6.32 -13.85 32.81
N LEU A 34 -7.43 -14.59 32.74
CA LEU A 34 -7.51 -15.82 31.94
C LEU A 34 -7.61 -15.54 30.44
N ASP A 35 -8.25 -14.43 30.05
CA ASP A 35 -8.35 -14.04 28.65
C ASP A 35 -6.99 -13.60 28.11
N LYS A 36 -6.49 -14.35 27.12
CA LYS A 36 -5.15 -14.14 26.55
C LYS A 36 -5.01 -12.76 25.88
N GLU A 37 -6.04 -12.26 25.21
CA GLU A 37 -6.00 -10.95 24.55
C GLU A 37 -5.94 -9.83 25.57
N LEU A 38 -6.82 -9.83 26.57
CA LEU A 38 -6.84 -8.83 27.64
C LEU A 38 -5.53 -8.84 28.42
N LYS A 39 -4.97 -10.03 28.67
CA LYS A 39 -3.70 -10.16 29.36
C LYS A 39 -2.54 -9.56 28.57
N THR A 40 -2.41 -9.91 27.29
CA THR A 40 -1.36 -9.32 26.42
C THR A 40 -1.50 -7.81 26.36
N ARG A 41 -2.73 -7.30 26.16
CA ARG A 41 -3.01 -5.86 26.14
C ARG A 41 -2.66 -5.15 27.43
N TYR A 42 -2.97 -5.76 28.57
CA TYR A 42 -2.61 -5.21 29.87
C TYR A 42 -1.09 -5.08 30.01
N LYS A 43 -0.36 -6.16 29.70
CA LYS A 43 1.11 -6.17 29.79
C LYS A 43 1.75 -5.16 28.81
N GLU A 44 1.20 -5.02 27.61
CA GLU A 44 1.75 -4.11 26.57
C GLU A 44 1.37 -2.64 26.73
N TYR A 45 0.15 -2.33 27.18
CA TYR A 45 -0.40 -0.96 27.13
C TYR A 45 -0.96 -0.46 28.46
N GLY A 46 -1.09 -1.33 29.47
CA GLY A 46 -1.68 -0.99 30.76
C GLY A 46 -3.19 -0.72 30.68
N LEU A 47 -3.71 -0.01 31.69
CA LEU A 47 -5.13 0.32 31.82
C LEU A 47 -5.47 1.69 31.24
N CYS A 48 -6.65 1.79 30.65
CA CYS A 48 -7.21 3.07 30.22
C CYS A 48 -7.53 3.95 31.44
N GLU A 49 -7.11 5.21 31.42
CA GLU A 49 -7.36 6.15 32.50
C GLU A 49 -8.85 6.37 32.78
N THR A 50 -9.69 6.34 31.74
CA THR A 50 -11.13 6.62 31.84
C THR A 50 -11.96 5.42 32.29
N CYS A 51 -11.80 4.25 31.65
CA CYS A 51 -12.65 3.08 31.93
C CYS A 51 -11.97 1.97 32.73
N LYS A 52 -10.68 2.13 33.06
CA LYS A 52 -9.86 1.16 33.80
C LYS A 52 -9.76 -0.23 33.19
N GLN A 53 -10.18 -0.40 31.93
CA GLN A 53 -9.99 -1.64 31.17
C GLN A 53 -8.64 -1.60 30.43
N PRO A 54 -8.02 -2.76 30.12
CA PRO A 54 -6.79 -2.81 29.35
C PRO A 54 -6.89 -2.00 28.05
N MET A 55 -5.90 -1.19 27.71
CA MET A 55 -5.87 -0.43 26.45
C MET A 55 -5.71 -1.36 25.25
N THR A 56 -6.18 -0.95 24.07
CA THR A 56 -6.12 -1.78 22.84
C THR A 56 -4.89 -1.49 22.01
N ASP A 57 -4.41 -0.25 22.12
CA ASP A 57 -3.17 0.25 21.59
C ASP A 57 -2.68 1.37 22.53
N LYS A 58 -1.41 1.74 22.45
CA LYS A 58 -0.76 2.74 23.31
C LYS A 58 -1.54 4.05 23.45
N TYR A 59 -2.30 4.44 22.42
CA TYR A 59 -3.09 5.69 22.43
C TYR A 59 -4.57 5.45 22.14
N TYR A 60 -5.06 4.22 22.30
CA TYR A 60 -6.42 3.88 21.94
C TYR A 60 -7.06 2.86 22.89
N CYS A 61 -8.24 3.20 23.41
CA CYS A 61 -9.07 2.30 24.19
C CYS A 61 -10.35 1.98 23.40
N ARG A 62 -10.46 0.74 22.90
CA ARG A 62 -11.63 0.26 22.15
C ARG A 62 -12.92 0.38 22.96
N SER A 63 -12.93 0.02 24.24
CA SER A 63 -14.09 0.16 25.12
C SER A 63 -14.65 1.59 25.18
N CYS A 64 -13.78 2.59 25.38
CA CYS A 64 -14.18 4.00 25.43
C CYS A 64 -14.67 4.50 24.08
N ASN A 65 -13.92 4.22 23.01
CA ASN A 65 -14.25 4.70 21.67
C ASN A 65 -15.53 4.03 21.13
N SER A 66 -15.71 2.72 21.34
CA SER A 66 -16.95 2.00 21.00
C SER A 66 -18.18 2.61 21.67
N LYS A 67 -18.08 3.02 22.95
CA LYS A 67 -19.17 3.72 23.64
C LYS A 67 -19.49 5.05 22.97
N HIS A 68 -18.45 5.83 22.64
CA HIS A 68 -18.60 7.10 21.94
C HIS A 68 -19.24 6.94 20.56
N TYR A 69 -18.81 5.95 19.77
CA TYR A 69 -19.36 5.69 18.45
C TYR A 69 -20.84 5.30 18.51
N ARG A 70 -21.23 4.39 19.41
CA ARG A 70 -22.65 4.00 19.59
C ARG A 70 -23.56 5.18 19.85
N GLN A 71 -23.10 6.16 20.63
CA GLN A 71 -23.87 7.37 20.91
C GLN A 71 -24.05 8.27 19.67
N ASN A 72 -23.12 8.17 18.72
CA ASN A 72 -23.09 8.96 17.49
C ASN A 72 -23.72 8.27 16.27
N PHE A 73 -24.03 6.96 16.32
CA PHE A 73 -24.64 6.26 15.18
C PHE A 73 -25.97 6.85 14.70
N LYS A 74 -26.71 7.50 15.61
CA LYS A 74 -27.96 8.20 15.28
C LYS A 74 -27.75 9.57 14.61
N ASN A 75 -26.52 10.09 14.59
CA ASN A 75 -26.22 11.45 14.14
C ASN A 75 -25.81 11.51 12.65
N TRP A 76 -25.62 10.37 11.99
CA TRP A 76 -25.24 10.30 10.58
C TRP A 76 -25.84 9.05 9.93
N THR A 77 -26.07 9.10 8.62
CA THR A 77 -26.46 7.93 7.81
C THR A 77 -26.06 8.18 6.36
N SER A 78 -25.58 7.15 5.68
CA SER A 78 -25.31 7.17 4.23
C SER A 78 -26.57 7.01 3.38
N ARG A 79 -27.73 6.78 4.01
CA ARG A 79 -28.98 6.32 3.39
C ARG A 79 -28.83 4.97 2.68
N ASN A 80 -27.84 4.18 3.08
CA ASN A 80 -27.65 2.80 2.65
C ASN A 80 -27.35 1.95 3.89
N HIS A 81 -28.24 0.99 4.15
CA HIS A 81 -28.17 0.14 5.35
C HIS A 81 -26.85 -0.63 5.43
N ASP A 82 -26.38 -1.20 4.32
CA ASP A 82 -25.19 -2.05 4.30
C ASP A 82 -23.91 -1.24 4.58
N VAL A 83 -23.81 -0.04 4.01
CA VAL A 83 -22.70 0.89 4.28
C VAL A 83 -22.73 1.36 5.73
N ASP A 84 -23.90 1.73 6.26
CA ASP A 84 -24.04 2.17 7.64
C ASP A 84 -23.66 1.04 8.61
N GLU A 85 -24.19 -0.17 8.41
CA GLU A 85 -23.89 -1.34 9.22
C GLU A 85 -22.39 -1.68 9.15
N PHE A 86 -21.79 -1.63 7.96
CA PHE A 86 -20.37 -1.89 7.76
C PHE A 86 -19.49 -0.90 8.54
N ILE A 87 -19.73 0.40 8.39
CA ILE A 87 -18.96 1.45 9.07
C ILE A 87 -19.11 1.31 10.59
N GLN A 88 -20.32 1.07 11.09
CA GLN A 88 -20.57 0.86 12.52
C GLN A 88 -19.83 -0.36 13.06
N LYS A 89 -19.88 -1.50 12.35
CA LYS A 89 -19.13 -2.71 12.73
C LYS A 89 -17.62 -2.47 12.73
N ALA A 90 -17.10 -1.77 11.72
CA ALA A 90 -15.68 -1.42 11.64
C ALA A 90 -15.23 -0.54 12.81
N GLN A 91 -15.99 0.52 13.11
CA GLN A 91 -15.71 1.43 14.24
C GLN A 91 -15.70 0.71 15.60
N LEU A 92 -16.60 -0.24 15.81
CA LEU A 92 -16.65 -1.03 17.06
C LEU A 92 -15.52 -2.06 17.18
N LYS A 93 -14.96 -2.52 16.06
CA LYS A 93 -13.87 -3.51 16.02
C LYS A 93 -12.48 -2.89 15.97
N ALA A 94 -12.38 -1.62 15.59
CA ALA A 94 -11.11 -0.90 15.44
C ALA A 94 -10.24 -1.05 16.69
N LYS A 95 -8.97 -1.39 16.49
CA LYS A 95 -7.97 -1.61 17.54
C LYS A 95 -7.08 -0.40 17.80
N ASN A 96 -6.98 0.47 16.81
CA ASN A 96 -6.21 1.71 16.87
C ASN A 96 -6.90 2.77 16.01
N PHE A 97 -6.40 4.00 16.10
CA PHE A 97 -6.99 5.13 15.40
C PHE A 97 -6.85 5.08 13.87
N ARG A 98 -5.93 4.26 13.32
CA ARG A 98 -5.70 4.14 11.87
C ARG A 98 -6.75 3.27 11.18
N GLU A 99 -7.33 2.31 11.92
CA GLU A 99 -8.40 1.41 11.46
C GLU A 99 -9.79 2.07 11.45
N ILE A 100 -9.94 3.24 12.08
CA ILE A 100 -11.21 3.96 12.09
C ILE A 100 -11.54 4.47 10.69
N ILE A 101 -12.71 4.10 10.21
CA ILE A 101 -13.37 4.66 9.03
C ILE A 101 -14.63 5.45 9.42
N GLU A 102 -14.96 6.46 8.63
CA GLU A 102 -16.12 7.32 8.84
C GLU A 102 -17.02 7.36 7.59
N TRP A 103 -18.31 7.61 7.79
CA TRP A 103 -19.14 8.17 6.72
C TRP A 103 -18.82 9.65 6.57
N ILE A 104 -18.55 10.10 5.35
CA ILE A 104 -18.16 11.48 5.07
C ILE A 104 -19.13 12.06 4.05
N GLU A 105 -19.92 13.05 4.48
CA GLU A 105 -20.82 13.79 3.60
C GLU A 105 -20.06 14.42 2.43
N TYR A 106 -20.61 14.29 1.22
CA TYR A 106 -19.90 14.68 0.01
C TYR A 106 -19.64 16.20 -0.08
N ASP A 107 -20.47 17.02 0.55
CA ASP A 107 -20.34 18.48 0.62
C ASP A 107 -19.15 18.96 1.48
N LYS A 108 -18.53 18.04 2.25
CA LYS A 108 -17.28 18.26 2.97
C LYS A 108 -16.06 18.28 2.08
N PHE A 109 -16.20 17.91 0.81
CA PHE A 109 -15.14 17.97 -0.18
C PHE A 109 -15.26 19.21 -1.07
N GLU A 110 -14.13 19.83 -1.37
CA GLU A 110 -13.97 20.94 -2.31
C GLU A 110 -12.78 20.67 -3.24
N ASP A 111 -12.65 21.47 -4.31
CA ASP A 111 -11.57 21.37 -5.31
C ASP A 111 -11.37 19.92 -5.82
N ILE A 112 -12.47 19.31 -6.27
CA ILE A 112 -12.49 17.93 -6.74
C ILE A 112 -12.04 17.89 -8.20
N ASP A 113 -10.84 17.37 -8.43
CA ASP A 113 -10.22 17.25 -9.73
C ASP A 113 -9.94 15.78 -10.08
N TYR A 114 -10.07 15.42 -11.35
CA TYR A 114 -9.61 14.12 -11.85
C TYR A 114 -8.11 13.94 -11.59
N LEU A 115 -7.72 12.76 -11.09
CA LEU A 115 -6.31 12.42 -10.84
C LEU A 115 -5.82 11.36 -11.83
N ALA A 116 -6.48 10.21 -11.88
CA ALA A 116 -6.07 9.09 -12.73
C ALA A 116 -7.20 8.06 -12.88
N LYS A 117 -7.15 7.27 -13.95
CA LYS A 117 -7.97 6.07 -14.14
C LYS A 117 -7.05 4.84 -14.09
N GLY A 118 -7.31 3.95 -13.14
CA GLY A 118 -6.66 2.65 -13.00
C GLY A 118 -7.47 1.53 -13.65
N GLY A 119 -7.00 0.29 -13.52
CA GLY A 119 -7.66 -0.89 -14.09
C GLY A 119 -9.03 -1.17 -13.47
N PHE A 120 -9.23 -0.82 -12.20
CA PHE A 120 -10.43 -1.15 -11.42
C PHE A 120 -11.14 0.07 -10.84
N GLY A 121 -10.75 1.29 -11.23
CA GLY A 121 -11.35 2.49 -10.66
C GLY A 121 -10.82 3.80 -11.22
N THR A 122 -11.53 4.88 -10.94
CA THR A 122 -11.08 6.25 -11.18
C THR A 122 -10.85 6.97 -9.87
N THR A 123 -9.73 7.67 -9.78
CA THR A 123 -9.33 8.44 -8.61
C THR A 123 -9.43 9.93 -8.92
N TYR A 124 -9.96 10.67 -7.97
CA TYR A 124 -9.99 12.13 -7.93
C TYR A 124 -9.15 12.61 -6.76
N LYS A 125 -8.55 13.79 -6.86
CA LYS A 125 -7.98 14.50 -5.70
C LYS A 125 -9.02 15.51 -5.22
N ALA A 126 -9.13 15.68 -3.91
CA ALA A 126 -10.05 16.63 -3.31
C ALA A 126 -9.45 17.20 -2.02
N ILE A 127 -10.05 18.29 -1.52
CA ILE A 127 -9.77 18.81 -0.21
C ILE A 127 -10.94 18.49 0.72
N TRP A 128 -10.67 17.77 1.81
CA TRP A 128 -11.61 17.51 2.88
C TRP A 128 -11.50 18.61 3.95
N LYS A 129 -12.58 19.37 4.18
CA LYS A 129 -12.62 20.54 5.07
C LYS A 129 -12.31 20.20 6.54
N ASP A 130 -12.88 19.10 7.03
CA ASP A 130 -12.77 18.72 8.44
C ASP A 130 -11.49 17.92 8.72
N GLY A 131 -11.04 17.12 7.74
CA GLY A 131 -9.91 16.20 7.88
C GLY A 131 -10.20 14.99 8.77
N PHE A 132 -9.23 14.08 8.80
CA PHE A 132 -9.32 12.86 9.59
C PHE A 132 -9.04 13.12 11.08
N MET A 133 -9.56 12.21 11.91
CA MET A 133 -9.27 12.17 13.34
C MET A 133 -7.87 11.58 13.60
N ASP A 134 -7.09 12.27 14.42
CA ASP A 134 -5.74 11.85 14.81
C ASP A 134 -5.46 12.13 16.29
N TRP A 135 -4.48 11.42 16.85
CA TRP A 135 -4.10 11.57 18.25
C TRP A 135 -3.22 12.81 18.44
N ASN A 136 -3.66 13.73 19.28
CA ASN A 136 -2.84 14.87 19.66
C ASN A 136 -1.92 14.50 20.82
N TYR A 137 -0.66 14.18 20.51
CA TYR A 137 0.36 13.83 21.52
C TYR A 137 0.60 14.91 22.58
N ARG A 138 0.39 16.19 22.26
CA ARG A 138 0.60 17.29 23.22
C ARG A 138 -0.56 17.44 24.21
N LYS A 139 -1.78 17.12 23.77
CA LYS A 139 -3.00 17.31 24.57
C LYS A 139 -3.59 16.01 25.10
N GLY A 140 -3.08 14.85 24.69
CA GLY A 140 -3.58 13.53 25.11
C GLY A 140 -5.03 13.28 24.70
N GLN A 141 -5.47 13.81 23.55
CA GLN A 141 -6.85 13.67 23.08
C GLN A 141 -6.93 13.57 21.56
N MET A 142 -8.02 12.98 21.06
CA MET A 142 -8.30 12.98 19.63
C MET A 142 -8.66 14.38 19.13
N LYS A 143 -8.18 14.73 17.93
CA LYS A 143 -8.46 16.00 17.26
C LYS A 143 -8.62 15.76 15.77
N ARG A 144 -9.50 16.52 15.11
CA ARG A 144 -9.54 16.61 13.65
C ARG A 144 -8.35 17.42 13.12
N ASN A 145 -7.68 16.89 12.10
CA ASN A 145 -6.53 17.55 11.48
C ASN A 145 -6.89 18.82 10.68
N GLY A 146 -8.17 19.08 10.45
CA GLY A 146 -8.62 20.21 9.64
C GLY A 146 -8.39 19.96 8.15
N LYS A 147 -8.36 21.04 7.37
CA LYS A 147 -8.31 20.98 5.90
C LYS A 147 -7.18 20.05 5.41
N THR A 148 -7.55 18.93 4.78
CA THR A 148 -6.63 17.84 4.39
C THR A 148 -6.86 17.44 2.94
N ARG A 149 -5.79 17.22 2.17
CA ARG A 149 -5.89 16.69 0.80
C ARG A 149 -6.09 15.17 0.83
N VAL A 150 -7.07 14.68 0.08
CA VAL A 150 -7.45 13.27 0.02
C VAL A 150 -7.59 12.79 -1.41
N ALA A 151 -7.54 11.48 -1.59
CA ALA A 151 -7.92 10.81 -2.82
C ALA A 151 -9.35 10.25 -2.67
N LEU A 152 -10.22 10.54 -3.63
CA LEU A 152 -11.55 9.93 -3.74
C LEU A 152 -11.49 8.86 -4.82
N LYS A 153 -11.51 7.59 -4.44
CA LYS A 153 -11.42 6.46 -5.37
C LYS A 153 -12.81 5.88 -5.59
N TRP A 154 -13.27 5.90 -6.83
CA TRP A 154 -14.45 5.20 -7.30
C TRP A 154 -14.03 3.91 -7.99
N LEU A 155 -14.67 2.78 -7.69
CA LEU A 155 -14.37 1.49 -8.33
C LEU A 155 -15.23 1.28 -9.57
N HIS A 156 -14.61 0.83 -10.65
CA HIS A 156 -15.28 0.43 -11.89
C HIS A 156 -15.78 -1.01 -11.74
N ASN A 157 -17.10 -1.15 -11.81
CA ASN A 157 -17.90 -2.36 -11.76
C ASN A 157 -17.21 -3.65 -12.26
N SER A 158 -17.13 -4.68 -11.42
CA SER A 158 -17.00 -6.07 -11.88
C SER A 158 -18.22 -6.94 -11.49
N SER A 159 -19.00 -6.53 -10.47
CA SER A 159 -20.23 -7.21 -10.03
C SER A 159 -21.51 -6.37 -10.27
N GLN A 160 -22.68 -7.03 -10.17
CA GLN A 160 -23.99 -6.36 -10.18
C GLN A 160 -24.26 -5.54 -8.90
N GLU A 161 -23.41 -5.66 -7.86
CA GLU A 161 -23.56 -5.04 -6.54
C GLU A 161 -22.35 -4.14 -6.20
N ILE A 162 -22.32 -2.94 -6.78
CA ILE A 162 -21.23 -1.93 -6.62
C ILE A 162 -20.86 -1.69 -5.14
N THR A 163 -21.84 -1.76 -4.23
CA THR A 163 -21.64 -1.60 -2.80
C THR A 163 -20.73 -2.70 -2.22
N ALA A 164 -20.93 -3.97 -2.60
CA ALA A 164 -20.18 -5.09 -2.04
C ALA A 164 -18.68 -5.02 -2.39
N ASP A 165 -18.35 -4.66 -3.64
CA ASP A 165 -16.96 -4.54 -4.11
C ASP A 165 -16.20 -3.44 -3.34
N ILE A 166 -16.83 -2.29 -3.13
CA ILE A 166 -16.25 -1.20 -2.36
C ILE A 166 -16.06 -1.60 -0.88
N LEU A 167 -17.08 -2.22 -0.27
CA LEU A 167 -16.99 -2.64 1.12
C LEU A 167 -15.87 -3.67 1.32
N LYS A 168 -15.70 -4.60 0.38
CA LYS A 168 -14.59 -5.58 0.40
C LYS A 168 -13.21 -4.91 0.31
N GLU A 169 -13.04 -3.91 -0.56
CA GLU A 169 -11.75 -3.19 -0.65
C GLU A 169 -11.47 -2.36 0.61
N VAL A 170 -12.50 -1.70 1.17
CA VAL A 170 -12.38 -0.97 2.44
C VAL A 170 -12.02 -1.93 3.58
N GLU A 171 -12.69 -3.08 3.67
CA GLU A 171 -12.41 -4.11 4.68
C GLU A 171 -10.97 -4.60 4.56
N SER A 172 -10.54 -4.93 3.35
CA SER A 172 -9.16 -5.37 3.09
C SER A 172 -8.15 -4.32 3.54
N THR A 173 -8.42 -3.04 3.27
CA THR A 173 -7.55 -1.92 3.70
C THR A 173 -7.49 -1.78 5.21
N ILE A 174 -8.59 -1.98 5.93
CA ILE A 174 -8.63 -1.97 7.39
C ILE A 174 -7.83 -3.15 7.96
N LEU A 175 -8.03 -4.36 7.41
CA LEU A 175 -7.38 -5.57 7.90
C LEU A 175 -5.86 -5.53 7.80
N VAL A 176 -5.31 -4.90 6.76
CA VAL A 176 -3.86 -4.74 6.58
C VAL A 176 -3.34 -3.36 7.00
N SER A 177 -4.17 -2.56 7.67
CA SER A 177 -3.85 -1.19 8.07
C SER A 177 -2.58 -1.15 8.91
N ASN A 178 -1.52 -0.55 8.34
CA ASN A 178 -0.25 -0.33 9.01
C ASN A 178 0.42 0.96 8.48
N SER A 179 1.70 1.17 8.81
CA SER A 179 2.46 2.36 8.40
C SER A 179 2.84 2.37 6.91
N TRP A 180 2.71 1.27 6.18
CA TRP A 180 3.16 1.06 4.80
C TRP A 180 2.02 0.84 3.80
N VAL A 181 0.77 0.85 4.26
CA VAL A 181 -0.43 0.80 3.41
C VAL A 181 -1.10 2.18 3.41
N ALA A 182 -1.57 2.62 2.24
CA ALA A 182 -2.33 3.85 2.14
C ALA A 182 -3.62 3.76 2.97
N ARG A 183 -3.75 4.65 3.97
CA ARG A 183 -4.90 4.63 4.89
C ARG A 183 -6.21 4.95 4.16
N CYS A 184 -7.25 4.17 4.44
CA CYS A 184 -8.63 4.52 4.16
C CYS A 184 -9.19 5.31 5.35
N PHE A 185 -9.78 6.47 5.09
CA PHE A 185 -10.41 7.31 6.11
C PHE A 185 -11.92 7.07 6.20
N GLY A 186 -12.54 6.55 5.15
CA GLY A 186 -13.98 6.47 5.11
C GLY A 186 -14.58 6.23 3.73
N ILE A 187 -15.90 6.36 3.69
CA ILE A 187 -16.73 6.21 2.49
C ILE A 187 -17.53 7.50 2.32
N THR A 188 -17.70 7.91 1.07
CA THR A 188 -18.63 8.99 0.68
C THR A 188 -19.48 8.54 -0.50
N LYS A 189 -20.52 9.32 -0.84
CA LYS A 189 -21.36 9.07 -2.02
C LYS A 189 -21.52 10.34 -2.82
N ASN A 190 -21.14 10.29 -4.09
CA ASN A 190 -21.33 11.40 -5.00
C ASN A 190 -22.84 11.57 -5.28
N PRO A 191 -23.47 12.71 -4.94
CA PRO A 191 -24.91 12.90 -5.11
C PRO A 191 -25.32 13.01 -6.59
N LYS A 192 -24.41 13.37 -7.50
CA LYS A 192 -24.69 13.49 -8.93
C LYS A 192 -24.69 12.15 -9.65
N THR A 193 -23.69 11.30 -9.34
CA THR A 193 -23.55 10.00 -10.00
C THR A 193 -24.16 8.86 -9.19
N ASN A 194 -24.53 9.13 -7.94
CA ASN A 194 -24.99 8.15 -6.95
C ASN A 194 -23.95 7.06 -6.60
N ASN A 195 -22.69 7.23 -7.01
CA ASN A 195 -21.62 6.26 -6.77
C ASN A 195 -21.00 6.45 -5.38
N PHE A 196 -20.79 5.34 -4.68
CA PHE A 196 -19.94 5.32 -3.49
C PHE A 196 -18.47 5.46 -3.89
N MET A 197 -17.70 6.12 -3.03
CA MET A 197 -16.27 6.36 -3.22
C MET A 197 -15.54 6.15 -1.91
N MET A 198 -14.34 5.56 -1.98
CA MET A 198 -13.42 5.45 -0.86
C MET A 198 -12.69 6.78 -0.68
N VAL A 199 -12.57 7.24 0.56
CA VAL A 199 -11.81 8.43 0.92
C VAL A 199 -10.47 7.95 1.48
N MET A 200 -9.39 8.16 0.73
CA MET A 200 -8.07 7.60 1.03
C MET A 200 -7.02 8.69 1.20
N GLN A 201 -5.91 8.31 1.84
CA GLN A 201 -4.72 9.14 1.91
C GLN A 201 -4.17 9.44 0.51
N LEU A 202 -4.09 10.72 0.14
CA LEU A 202 -3.48 11.14 -1.12
C LEU A 202 -1.97 10.94 -1.06
N LYS A 203 -1.42 10.29 -2.09
CA LYS A 203 0.03 10.13 -2.29
C LYS A 203 0.50 11.01 -3.44
N LYS A 204 1.79 11.35 -3.45
CA LYS A 204 2.39 12.27 -4.44
C LYS A 204 2.32 11.75 -5.88
N GLY A 205 2.31 10.43 -6.06
CA GLY A 205 2.22 9.76 -7.35
C GLY A 205 2.47 8.27 -7.22
N SER A 206 2.53 7.56 -8.34
CA SER A 206 2.92 6.14 -8.35
C SER A 206 4.44 5.99 -8.30
N LEU A 207 4.92 4.85 -7.78
CA LEU A 207 6.35 4.51 -7.79
C LEU A 207 6.93 4.58 -9.22
N ARG A 208 6.19 4.07 -10.21
CA ARG A 208 6.61 4.12 -11.62
C ARG A 208 6.77 5.54 -12.14
N GLN A 209 5.86 6.46 -11.79
CA GLN A 209 5.99 7.87 -12.15
C GLN A 209 7.20 8.51 -11.46
N HIS A 210 7.42 8.20 -10.18
CA HIS A 210 8.60 8.66 -9.46
C HIS A 210 9.89 8.18 -10.14
N LEU A 211 9.97 6.90 -10.52
CA LEU A 211 11.12 6.35 -11.25
C LEU A 211 11.27 7.04 -12.61
N SER A 212 10.22 7.14 -13.42
CA SER A 212 10.28 7.82 -14.72
C SER A 212 10.84 9.24 -14.64
N ASN A 213 10.48 9.99 -13.61
CA ASN A 213 10.89 11.38 -13.45
C ASN A 213 12.30 11.54 -12.84
N ASN A 214 12.69 10.62 -11.96
CA ASN A 214 13.87 10.80 -11.11
C ASN A 214 14.96 9.76 -11.30
N PHE A 215 14.73 8.68 -12.05
CA PHE A 215 15.60 7.49 -12.08
C PHE A 215 17.08 7.81 -12.30
N PHE A 216 17.38 8.71 -13.24
CA PHE A 216 18.75 9.10 -13.53
C PHE A 216 19.43 9.87 -12.38
N SER A 217 18.67 10.49 -11.48
CA SER A 217 19.18 11.18 -10.29
C SER A 217 19.31 10.28 -9.07
N LEU A 218 18.77 9.06 -9.12
CA LEU A 218 18.83 8.06 -8.05
C LEU A 218 20.11 7.24 -8.17
N ASP A 219 21.06 7.49 -7.26
CA ASP A 219 22.14 6.55 -7.00
C ASP A 219 21.63 5.36 -6.18
N TRP A 220 22.46 4.34 -6.00
CA TRP A 220 22.08 3.18 -5.21
C TRP A 220 21.69 3.50 -3.77
N LYS A 221 22.29 4.51 -3.11
CA LYS A 221 21.90 4.88 -1.75
C LYS A 221 20.44 5.36 -1.73
N LYS A 222 20.08 6.24 -2.67
CA LYS A 222 18.71 6.76 -2.83
C LYS A 222 17.70 5.71 -3.30
N LYS A 223 18.15 4.67 -4.03
CA LYS A 223 17.28 3.55 -4.41
C LYS A 223 16.92 2.66 -3.22
N PHE A 224 17.83 2.51 -2.25
CA PHE A 224 17.57 1.78 -1.01
C PHE A 224 16.84 2.63 0.03
N ASN A 225 17.09 3.94 0.04
CA ASN A 225 16.44 4.90 0.90
C ASN A 225 15.76 5.97 0.05
N PHE A 226 14.52 5.70 -0.37
CA PHE A 226 13.75 6.74 -1.04
C PHE A 226 13.57 7.90 -0.06
N ASP A 227 13.88 9.12 -0.51
CA ASP A 227 13.60 10.36 0.24
C ASP A 227 12.10 10.49 0.59
N GLU A 228 11.24 9.68 -0.05
CA GLU A 228 9.81 9.56 0.20
C GLU A 228 9.41 8.12 0.56
N TYR A 229 8.59 7.97 1.59
CA TYR A 229 8.01 6.68 1.95
C TYR A 229 7.15 6.11 0.80
N VAL A 230 7.38 4.86 0.44
CA VAL A 230 6.58 4.10 -0.54
C VAL A 230 5.48 3.34 0.19
N TYR A 231 4.28 3.33 -0.37
CA TYR A 231 3.10 2.70 0.23
C TYR A 231 2.44 1.75 -0.75
N ILE A 232 1.94 0.62 -0.23
CA ILE A 232 1.04 -0.26 -0.96
C ILE A 232 -0.35 0.40 -1.02
N THR A 233 -0.98 0.29 -2.17
CA THR A 233 -2.33 0.80 -2.45
C THR A 233 -3.05 -0.18 -3.37
N ASP A 234 -4.34 0.06 -3.60
CA ASP A 234 -5.20 -0.71 -4.50
C ASP A 234 -5.31 -2.20 -4.12
N LEU A 235 -6.08 -2.45 -3.06
CA LEU A 235 -6.29 -3.80 -2.50
C LEU A 235 -7.58 -4.45 -3.03
N GLY A 236 -8.17 -3.92 -4.11
CA GLY A 236 -9.45 -4.39 -4.64
C GLY A 236 -9.44 -5.85 -5.12
N LEU A 237 -8.26 -6.38 -5.45
CA LEU A 237 -8.06 -7.78 -5.82
C LEU A 237 -7.51 -8.65 -4.69
N CYS A 238 -7.27 -8.09 -3.50
CA CYS A 238 -6.70 -8.84 -2.39
C CYS A 238 -7.65 -9.94 -1.92
N GLN A 239 -7.07 -11.08 -1.61
CA GLN A 239 -7.77 -12.22 -1.05
C GLN A 239 -6.91 -12.86 0.04
N PRO A 240 -7.52 -13.53 1.02
CA PRO A 240 -6.75 -14.31 1.97
C PRO A 240 -5.91 -15.36 1.25
N ALA A 241 -4.60 -15.36 1.47
CA ALA A 241 -3.71 -16.34 0.85
C ALA A 241 -4.08 -17.77 1.29
N ASN A 242 -3.86 -18.73 0.39
CA ASN A 242 -4.05 -20.16 0.65
C ASN A 242 -5.50 -20.61 0.96
N VAL A 243 -6.49 -19.76 0.70
CA VAL A 243 -7.90 -20.20 0.72
C VAL A 243 -8.20 -20.87 -0.62
N LYS A 244 -8.64 -22.14 -0.57
CA LYS A 244 -9.17 -22.82 -1.75
C LYS A 244 -10.48 -22.13 -2.13
N THR A 245 -10.47 -21.32 -3.20
CA THR A 245 -11.72 -20.89 -3.82
C THR A 245 -12.51 -22.13 -4.24
N SER A 246 -13.83 -22.11 -4.02
CA SER A 246 -14.74 -23.16 -4.49
C SER A 246 -14.45 -23.48 -5.95
N GLN A 247 -14.53 -24.77 -6.30
CA GLN A 247 -14.23 -25.33 -7.62
C GLN A 247 -15.18 -24.77 -8.70
N ASP A 248 -14.99 -23.52 -9.10
CA ASP A 248 -15.53 -23.02 -10.36
C ASP A 248 -14.52 -23.27 -11.47
N SER A 249 -15.00 -23.93 -12.51
CA SER A 249 -14.25 -24.39 -13.68
C SER A 249 -13.70 -23.24 -14.56
N ASN A 250 -14.03 -21.98 -14.23
CA ASN A 250 -13.51 -20.78 -14.88
C ASN A 250 -12.72 -19.91 -13.88
N LYS A 251 -11.56 -20.41 -13.45
CA LYS A 251 -10.67 -19.65 -12.57
C LYS A 251 -10.03 -18.49 -13.31
N VAL A 252 -10.63 -17.31 -13.19
CA VAL A 252 -10.13 -16.08 -13.80
C VAL A 252 -8.83 -15.69 -13.10
N ILE A 253 -7.75 -15.55 -13.87
CA ILE A 253 -6.47 -15.01 -13.40
C ILE A 253 -6.57 -13.49 -13.44
N TYR A 254 -6.31 -12.83 -12.30
CA TYR A 254 -6.37 -11.38 -12.19
C TYR A 254 -4.99 -10.78 -11.95
N GLY A 255 -4.77 -9.54 -12.39
CA GLY A 255 -3.53 -8.81 -12.16
C GLY A 255 -2.77 -8.49 -13.46
N VAL A 256 -1.60 -7.89 -13.30
CA VAL A 256 -0.80 -7.36 -14.41
C VAL A 256 0.25 -8.40 -14.82
N LEU A 257 0.12 -8.95 -16.03
CA LEU A 257 0.83 -10.16 -16.50
C LEU A 257 2.32 -10.26 -16.11
N PRO A 258 3.18 -9.24 -16.30
CA PRO A 258 4.59 -9.28 -15.88
C PRO A 258 4.86 -9.60 -14.40
N TYR A 259 3.90 -9.34 -13.51
CA TYR A 259 4.07 -9.48 -12.05
C TYR A 259 3.41 -10.75 -11.51
N ILE A 260 2.69 -11.50 -12.35
CA ILE A 260 2.00 -12.73 -11.95
C ILE A 260 2.99 -13.89 -11.95
N ALA A 261 3.04 -14.62 -10.84
CA ALA A 261 3.94 -15.76 -10.68
C ALA A 261 3.65 -16.90 -11.68
N PRO A 262 4.68 -17.64 -12.13
CA PRO A 262 4.53 -18.65 -13.18
C PRO A 262 3.59 -19.80 -12.79
N GLU A 263 3.50 -20.16 -11.52
CA GLU A 263 2.55 -21.17 -11.04
C GLU A 263 1.09 -20.70 -11.13
N VAL A 264 0.85 -19.41 -10.88
CA VAL A 264 -0.47 -18.79 -11.00
C VAL A 264 -0.87 -18.67 -12.46
N LEU A 265 0.07 -18.30 -13.35
CA LEU A 265 -0.17 -18.28 -14.80
C LEU A 265 -0.52 -19.67 -15.37
N ARG A 266 -0.11 -20.74 -14.69
CA ARG A 266 -0.48 -22.14 -14.99
C ARG A 266 -1.79 -22.59 -14.30
N GLY A 267 -2.50 -21.69 -13.64
CA GLY A 267 -3.81 -21.94 -13.02
C GLY A 267 -3.77 -22.35 -11.54
N LYS A 268 -2.59 -22.39 -10.89
CA LYS A 268 -2.52 -22.65 -9.44
C LYS A 268 -3.05 -21.45 -8.63
N GLU A 269 -3.36 -21.68 -7.36
CA GLU A 269 -3.82 -20.63 -6.44
C GLU A 269 -2.74 -19.57 -6.19
N TYR A 270 -3.18 -18.35 -5.88
CA TYR A 270 -2.32 -17.33 -5.31
C TYR A 270 -1.89 -17.76 -3.91
N THR A 271 -0.62 -17.52 -3.61
CA THR A 271 0.02 -17.82 -2.34
C THR A 271 0.88 -16.63 -1.90
N GLN A 272 1.30 -16.61 -0.64
CA GLN A 272 2.28 -15.62 -0.19
C GLN A 272 3.57 -15.67 -1.04
N ALA A 273 4.00 -16.86 -1.48
CA ALA A 273 5.16 -17.01 -2.36
C ALA A 273 4.92 -16.39 -3.76
N SER A 274 3.68 -16.31 -4.23
CA SER A 274 3.35 -15.61 -5.48
C SER A 274 3.47 -14.09 -5.35
N ASP A 275 3.17 -13.52 -4.17
CA ASP A 275 3.41 -12.10 -3.88
C ASP A 275 4.91 -11.79 -3.82
N ILE A 276 5.72 -12.72 -3.27
CA ILE A 276 7.19 -12.61 -3.27
C ILE A 276 7.77 -12.57 -4.69
N TYR A 277 7.19 -13.34 -5.62
CA TYR A 277 7.55 -13.25 -7.04
C TYR A 277 7.26 -11.86 -7.60
N GLY A 278 6.05 -11.34 -7.38
CA GLY A 278 5.65 -10.00 -7.81
C GLY A 278 6.57 -8.91 -7.24
N PHE A 279 6.93 -9.04 -5.96
CA PHE A 279 7.93 -8.18 -5.32
C PHE A 279 9.29 -8.24 -6.02
N GLY A 280 9.78 -9.43 -6.38
CA GLY A 280 11.04 -9.58 -7.13
C GLY A 280 11.04 -8.80 -8.46
N ILE A 281 9.93 -8.84 -9.19
CA ILE A 281 9.75 -8.07 -10.43
C ILE A 281 9.72 -6.55 -10.15
N ILE A 282 9.03 -6.10 -9.09
CA ILE A 282 9.01 -4.69 -8.66
C ILE A 282 10.40 -4.21 -8.25
N ALA A 283 11.13 -5.01 -7.45
CA ALA A 283 12.49 -4.71 -7.02
C ALA A 283 13.43 -4.55 -8.23
N TYR A 284 13.28 -5.41 -9.23
CA TYR A 284 14.01 -5.29 -10.49
C TYR A 284 13.67 -4.00 -11.27
N GLU A 285 12.39 -3.65 -11.34
CA GLU A 285 11.93 -2.39 -11.95
C GLU A 285 12.53 -1.17 -11.23
N ILE A 286 12.59 -1.17 -9.89
CA ILE A 286 13.27 -0.13 -9.10
C ILE A 286 14.76 -0.05 -9.45
N CYS A 287 15.42 -1.21 -9.56
CA CYS A 287 16.86 -1.28 -9.83
C CYS A 287 17.21 -0.70 -11.20
N THR A 288 16.37 -0.96 -12.21
CA THR A 288 16.67 -0.71 -13.62
C THR A 288 15.93 0.48 -14.22
N GLY A 289 14.82 0.91 -13.61
CA GLY A 289 13.95 1.96 -14.14
C GLY A 289 13.19 1.55 -15.41
N LEU A 290 13.29 0.27 -15.81
CA LEU A 290 12.70 -0.27 -17.03
C LEU A 290 11.46 -1.07 -16.69
N LEU A 291 10.46 -0.99 -17.57
CA LEU A 291 9.31 -1.88 -17.49
C LEU A 291 9.81 -3.33 -17.67
N PRO A 292 9.36 -4.28 -16.84
CA PRO A 292 9.74 -5.68 -16.99
C PRO A 292 9.29 -6.20 -18.36
N TYR A 293 10.19 -6.92 -19.03
CA TYR A 293 9.93 -7.52 -20.35
C TYR A 293 9.59 -6.53 -21.48
N HIS A 294 10.07 -5.28 -21.40
CA HIS A 294 9.85 -4.23 -22.42
C HIS A 294 10.32 -4.59 -23.84
N ASP A 295 11.16 -5.61 -23.99
CA ASP A 295 11.75 -6.10 -25.22
C ASP A 295 11.12 -7.41 -25.74
N VAL A 296 10.01 -7.84 -25.13
CA VAL A 296 9.35 -9.12 -25.41
C VAL A 296 7.95 -8.90 -25.97
N ASP A 297 7.59 -9.68 -26.99
CA ASP A 297 6.21 -9.73 -27.50
C ASP A 297 5.22 -10.19 -26.42
N GLU A 298 4.24 -9.35 -26.14
CA GLU A 298 3.21 -9.54 -25.12
C GLU A 298 2.41 -10.84 -25.33
N ASN A 299 2.16 -11.24 -26.59
CA ASN A 299 1.39 -12.43 -26.93
C ASN A 299 2.08 -13.73 -26.46
N LEU A 300 3.41 -13.73 -26.40
CA LEU A 300 4.20 -14.89 -25.99
C LEU A 300 4.68 -14.78 -24.54
N LEU A 301 4.45 -13.66 -23.87
CA LEU A 301 5.04 -13.35 -22.58
C LEU A 301 4.64 -14.36 -21.50
N LYS A 302 3.35 -14.71 -21.41
CA LYS A 302 2.84 -15.72 -20.47
C LYS A 302 3.60 -17.05 -20.60
N LEU A 303 3.71 -17.57 -21.83
CA LEU A 303 4.39 -18.83 -22.11
C LEU A 303 5.88 -18.75 -21.75
N ARG A 304 6.54 -17.63 -22.09
CA ARG A 304 7.97 -17.44 -21.81
C ARG A 304 8.26 -17.33 -20.31
N ILE A 305 7.42 -16.61 -19.54
CA ILE A 305 7.54 -16.55 -18.07
C ILE A 305 7.43 -17.94 -17.46
N CYS A 306 6.43 -18.73 -17.91
CA CYS A 306 6.26 -20.12 -17.51
C CYS A 306 7.45 -21.02 -17.90
N ASN A 307 8.22 -20.67 -18.93
CA ASN A 307 9.43 -21.38 -19.34
C ASN A 307 10.72 -20.81 -18.72
N GLY A 308 10.61 -19.95 -17.71
CA GLY A 308 11.76 -19.45 -16.95
C GLY A 308 12.34 -18.12 -17.45
N LEU A 309 11.70 -17.45 -18.41
CA LEU A 309 12.12 -16.11 -18.82
C LEU A 309 12.06 -15.14 -17.62
N ARG A 310 13.13 -14.37 -17.44
CA ARG A 310 13.21 -13.28 -16.47
C ARG A 310 13.65 -11.98 -17.15
N PRO A 311 13.30 -10.81 -16.60
CA PRO A 311 13.67 -9.51 -17.16
C PRO A 311 15.20 -9.38 -17.30
N LYS A 312 15.64 -8.70 -18.36
CA LYS A 312 17.06 -8.42 -18.65
C LYS A 312 17.29 -6.93 -18.87
N SER A 313 18.49 -6.48 -18.52
CA SER A 313 18.90 -5.08 -18.58
C SER A 313 20.42 -4.98 -18.60
N ASN A 314 20.93 -3.91 -19.19
CA ASN A 314 22.35 -3.57 -19.19
C ASN A 314 22.76 -2.74 -17.95
N TYR A 315 21.80 -2.41 -17.06
CA TYR A 315 22.11 -1.75 -15.80
C TYR A 315 22.80 -2.70 -14.82
N LYS A 316 23.95 -2.29 -14.27
CA LYS A 316 24.67 -3.05 -13.24
C LYS A 316 23.90 -2.96 -11.92
N ILE A 317 23.48 -4.10 -11.40
CA ILE A 317 22.86 -4.27 -10.08
C ILE A 317 23.90 -4.88 -9.13
N PRO A 318 24.04 -4.40 -7.88
CA PRO A 318 24.87 -5.05 -6.87
C PRO A 318 24.51 -6.53 -6.75
N GLN A 319 25.51 -7.41 -6.87
CA GLN A 319 25.29 -8.86 -6.96
C GLN A 319 24.52 -9.41 -5.76
N LEU A 320 24.78 -8.90 -4.55
CA LEU A 320 24.05 -9.33 -3.34
C LEU A 320 22.55 -9.01 -3.43
N LEU A 321 22.18 -7.83 -3.94
CA LEU A 321 20.78 -7.47 -4.17
C LEU A 321 20.19 -8.30 -5.32
N PHE A 322 20.94 -8.49 -6.40
CA PHE A 322 20.48 -9.29 -7.54
C PHE A 322 20.25 -10.76 -7.15
N ASN A 323 21.05 -11.31 -6.22
CA ASN A 323 20.83 -12.64 -5.66
C ASN A 323 19.49 -12.73 -4.91
N ILE A 324 19.16 -11.72 -4.10
CA ILE A 324 17.85 -11.65 -3.41
C ILE A 324 16.71 -11.59 -4.44
N ILE A 325 16.82 -10.74 -5.46
CA ILE A 325 15.84 -10.65 -6.55
C ILE A 325 15.70 -12.01 -7.26
N ASN A 326 16.82 -12.70 -7.50
CA ASN A 326 16.83 -14.02 -8.12
C ASN A 326 16.11 -15.09 -7.30
N GLN A 327 16.25 -15.05 -5.98
CA GLN A 327 15.50 -15.93 -5.09
C GLN A 327 14.01 -15.59 -5.07
N CYS A 328 13.66 -14.30 -5.09
CA CYS A 328 12.26 -13.86 -5.06
C CYS A 328 11.46 -14.37 -6.28
N TRP A 329 12.06 -14.36 -7.47
CA TRP A 329 11.39 -14.78 -8.69
C TRP A 329 11.74 -16.21 -9.14
N ASP A 330 12.17 -17.10 -8.24
CA ASP A 330 12.43 -18.49 -8.57
C ASP A 330 11.17 -19.16 -9.16
N THR A 331 11.35 -20.07 -10.12
CA THR A 331 10.24 -20.80 -10.74
C THR A 331 9.56 -21.73 -9.73
N ASP A 332 10.31 -22.27 -8.77
CA ASP A 332 9.79 -23.04 -7.65
C ASP A 332 9.38 -22.10 -6.50
N PRO A 333 8.08 -21.98 -6.17
CA PRO A 333 7.63 -21.13 -5.08
C PRO A 333 8.20 -21.52 -3.71
N LEU A 334 8.65 -22.77 -3.51
CA LEU A 334 9.23 -23.24 -2.26
C LEU A 334 10.66 -22.72 -2.02
N LYS A 335 11.35 -22.27 -3.08
CA LYS A 335 12.70 -21.70 -2.99
C LYS A 335 12.69 -20.20 -2.74
N ARG A 336 11.52 -19.56 -2.80
CA ARG A 336 11.36 -18.14 -2.55
C ARG A 336 11.42 -17.87 -1.05
N PRO A 337 12.06 -16.77 -0.60
CA PRO A 337 12.13 -16.43 0.81
C PRO A 337 10.74 -16.08 1.36
N LYS A 338 10.56 -16.22 2.67
CA LYS A 338 9.39 -15.62 3.34
C LYS A 338 9.54 -14.09 3.43
N ALA A 339 8.42 -13.39 3.60
CA ALA A 339 8.43 -11.93 3.67
C ALA A 339 9.28 -11.37 4.82
N ASP A 340 9.32 -12.05 5.98
CA ASP A 340 10.14 -11.65 7.13
C ASP A 340 11.65 -11.90 6.91
N GLU A 341 12.00 -12.99 6.24
CA GLU A 341 13.38 -13.31 5.84
C GLU A 341 13.89 -12.31 4.80
N LEU A 342 13.04 -11.99 3.82
CA LEU A 342 13.29 -11.00 2.80
C LEU A 342 13.48 -9.60 3.40
N LEU A 343 12.60 -9.20 4.33
CA LEU A 343 12.71 -7.93 5.04
C LEU A 343 14.06 -7.82 5.76
N ARG A 344 14.44 -8.85 6.54
CA ARG A 344 15.74 -8.89 7.24
C ARG A 344 16.92 -8.77 6.27
N SER A 345 16.88 -9.54 5.18
CA SER A 345 17.96 -9.55 4.18
C SER A 345 18.14 -8.17 3.52
N ILE A 346 17.06 -7.51 3.13
CA ILE A 346 17.10 -6.16 2.55
C ILE A 346 17.56 -5.14 3.58
N TRP A 347 17.08 -5.26 4.82
CA TRP A 347 17.43 -4.37 5.92
C TRP A 347 18.93 -4.42 6.25
N ASP A 348 19.54 -5.61 6.22
CA ASP A 348 20.99 -5.78 6.41
C ASP A 348 21.80 -5.09 5.30
N LEU A 349 21.36 -5.23 4.04
CA LEU A 349 21.99 -4.52 2.92
C LEU A 349 21.84 -3.00 3.08
N TYR A 350 20.63 -2.53 3.40
CA TYR A 350 20.33 -1.13 3.63
C TYR A 350 21.24 -0.56 4.74
N HIS A 351 21.34 -1.21 5.89
CA HIS A 351 22.17 -0.74 7.00
C HIS A 351 23.65 -0.68 6.64
N ALA A 352 24.18 -1.66 5.92
CA ALA A 352 25.57 -1.60 5.48
C ALA A 352 25.85 -0.41 4.55
N ILE A 353 24.88 -0.05 3.70
CA ILE A 353 24.95 1.09 2.80
C ILE A 353 24.80 2.42 3.57
N ASP A 354 23.80 2.52 4.43
CA ASP A 354 23.40 3.74 5.16
C ASP A 354 24.48 4.19 6.16
N TYR A 355 25.06 3.24 6.91
CA TYR A 355 26.17 3.50 7.83
C TYR A 355 27.54 3.61 7.13
N ASN A 356 27.57 3.64 5.80
CA ASN A 356 28.81 3.70 5.02
C ASN A 356 29.85 2.66 5.45
N LYS A 357 29.44 1.40 5.66
CA LYS A 357 30.37 0.32 6.04
C LYS A 357 31.25 -0.02 4.84
N THR A 358 32.33 0.74 4.65
CA THR A 358 33.23 0.68 3.48
C THR A 358 33.82 -0.69 3.23
N ASP A 359 34.01 -1.48 4.29
CA ASP A 359 34.56 -2.83 4.20
C ASP A 359 33.53 -3.87 3.76
N SER A 360 32.24 -3.56 3.87
CA SER A 360 31.16 -4.49 3.50
C SER A 360 31.13 -4.74 1.99
N ALA A 361 30.86 -6.00 1.61
CA ALA A 361 30.79 -6.40 0.21
C ALA A 361 29.71 -5.62 -0.56
N ILE A 362 28.55 -5.36 0.05
CA ILE A 362 27.47 -4.60 -0.58
C ILE A 362 27.87 -3.15 -0.85
N TYR A 363 28.55 -2.48 0.09
CA TYR A 363 28.97 -1.10 -0.10
C TYR A 363 29.92 -0.98 -1.31
N LYS A 364 30.91 -1.88 -1.42
CA LYS A 364 31.83 -1.93 -2.57
C LYS A 364 31.08 -2.15 -3.89
N GLN A 365 30.17 -3.13 -3.92
CA GLN A 365 29.35 -3.42 -5.11
C GLN A 365 28.46 -2.22 -5.52
N VAL A 366 27.92 -1.48 -4.55
CA VAL A 366 27.13 -0.26 -4.78
C VAL A 366 27.94 0.83 -5.47
N ILE A 367 29.18 1.08 -5.01
CA ILE A 367 30.07 2.07 -5.64
C ILE A 367 30.38 1.67 -7.08
N GLU A 368 30.79 0.42 -7.31
CA GLU A 368 31.06 -0.06 -8.66
C GLU A 368 29.84 0.03 -9.59
N ALA A 369 28.66 -0.32 -9.08
CA ALA A 369 27.43 -0.27 -9.85
C ALA A 369 27.03 1.18 -10.18
N ASN A 370 27.24 2.13 -9.25
CA ASN A 370 27.04 3.55 -9.52
C ASN A 370 27.96 4.04 -10.66
N GLU A 371 29.26 3.71 -10.62
CA GLU A 371 30.21 4.12 -11.67
C GLU A 371 29.87 3.52 -13.03
N ALA A 372 29.59 2.22 -13.10
CA ALA A 372 29.21 1.55 -14.34
C ALA A 372 27.93 2.16 -14.96
N ASN A 373 26.94 2.51 -14.13
CA ASN A 373 25.68 3.05 -14.59
C ASN A 373 25.73 4.53 -14.99
N LYS A 374 26.77 5.29 -14.61
CA LYS A 374 26.97 6.66 -15.13
C LYS A 374 27.12 6.67 -16.66
N ILE A 375 27.77 5.64 -17.22
CA ILE A 375 27.95 5.50 -18.68
C ILE A 375 26.60 5.26 -19.37
N ASN A 376 25.79 4.35 -18.81
CA ASN A 376 24.43 4.06 -19.30
C ASN A 376 23.51 5.29 -19.21
N LYS A 377 23.67 6.13 -18.18
CA LYS A 377 22.93 7.39 -18.05
C LYS A 377 23.30 8.38 -19.16
N LYS A 378 24.60 8.54 -19.46
CA LYS A 378 25.04 9.43 -20.55
C LYS A 378 24.49 8.97 -21.90
N SER A 379 24.63 7.69 -22.25
CA SER A 379 24.14 7.17 -23.53
C SER A 379 22.62 7.28 -23.68
N SER A 380 21.85 7.05 -22.60
CA SER A 380 20.39 7.19 -22.60
C SER A 380 19.95 8.65 -22.79
N LEU A 381 20.62 9.59 -22.11
CA LEU A 381 20.35 11.02 -22.28
C LEU A 381 20.67 11.50 -23.69
N THR A 382 21.79 11.08 -24.28
CA THR A 382 22.13 11.38 -25.67
C THR A 382 21.11 10.82 -26.65
N ARG A 383 20.61 9.59 -26.41
CA ARG A 383 19.58 8.97 -27.26
C ARG A 383 18.24 9.72 -27.17
N ILE A 384 17.85 10.18 -25.99
CA ILE A 384 16.65 11.02 -25.81
C ILE A 384 16.83 12.36 -26.52
N GLN A 385 17.99 13.02 -26.36
CA GLN A 385 18.28 14.30 -27.02
C GLN A 385 18.24 14.17 -28.54
N ASN A 386 18.84 13.12 -29.10
CA ASN A 386 18.78 12.83 -30.53
C ASN A 386 17.34 12.55 -31.01
N LEU A 387 16.51 11.86 -30.21
CA LEU A 387 15.09 11.65 -30.51
C LEU A 387 14.31 12.97 -30.52
N TYR A 388 14.54 13.87 -29.56
CA TYR A 388 13.95 15.20 -29.56
C TYR A 388 14.40 16.01 -30.78
N GLU A 389 15.69 15.99 -31.13
CA GLU A 389 16.22 16.65 -32.33
C GLU A 389 15.62 16.07 -33.61
N LEU A 390 15.45 14.74 -33.72
CA LEU A 390 14.78 14.09 -34.84
C LEU A 390 13.28 14.44 -34.93
N ILE A 391 12.59 14.55 -33.79
CA ILE A 391 11.18 14.99 -33.74
C ILE A 391 11.09 16.47 -34.16
N LEU A 392 11.98 17.32 -33.66
CA LEU A 392 12.06 18.73 -34.04
C LEU A 392 12.38 18.88 -35.53
N LEU A 393 13.33 18.11 -36.06
CA LEU A 393 13.70 18.11 -37.47
C LEU A 393 12.55 17.63 -38.35
N ASN A 394 11.81 16.60 -37.94
CA ASN A 394 10.61 16.14 -38.63
C ASN A 394 9.46 17.16 -38.58
N LEU A 395 9.28 17.86 -37.47
CA LEU A 395 8.33 18.96 -37.35
C LEU A 395 8.73 20.14 -38.26
N ILE A 396 10.01 20.50 -38.30
CA ILE A 396 10.55 21.55 -39.17
C ILE A 396 10.46 21.16 -40.66
N LEU A 397 10.73 19.90 -41.00
CA LEU A 397 10.56 19.37 -42.36
C LEU A 397 9.08 19.37 -42.77
N LYS A 398 8.18 18.99 -41.87
CA LYS A 398 6.72 19.10 -42.11
C LYS A 398 6.29 20.56 -42.28
N MET A 399 6.86 21.51 -41.52
CA MET A 399 6.58 22.93 -41.69
C MET A 399 7.12 23.49 -43.02
N LYS A 400 8.30 23.03 -43.49
CA LYS A 400 8.83 23.40 -44.82
C LYS A 400 8.04 22.83 -45.99
N THR A 401 7.26 21.76 -45.79
CA THR A 401 6.33 21.23 -46.80
C THR A 401 4.98 21.96 -46.84
N PHE A 402 4.73 22.95 -45.96
CA PHE A 402 3.52 23.77 -45.96
C PHE A 402 3.72 25.20 -46.51
N ASP A 403 4.87 25.48 -47.14
CA ASP A 403 5.11 26.77 -47.82
C ASP A 403 4.45 26.88 -49.23
N THR A 404 3.42 26.08 -49.52
CA THR A 404 2.41 26.44 -50.52
C THR A 404 1.05 26.54 -49.84
N PHE A 405 0.72 27.76 -49.43
CA PHE A 405 -0.65 28.24 -49.16
C PHE A 405 -1.54 27.93 -50.37
N GLU A 406 -2.41 26.92 -50.28
CA GLU A 406 -3.74 26.96 -50.95
C GLU A 406 -4.79 25.94 -50.46
N ASP A 407 -4.45 24.83 -49.78
CA ASP A 407 -5.48 23.78 -49.52
C ASP A 407 -5.89 23.57 -48.05
N LEU A 408 -6.29 24.62 -47.32
CA LEU A 408 -7.00 24.47 -46.04
C LEU A 408 -8.12 25.51 -45.85
N GLN A 409 -8.92 25.73 -46.90
CA GLN A 409 -10.33 26.07 -46.76
C GLN A 409 -11.15 25.00 -47.50
N LEU A 410 -12.15 24.43 -46.80
CA LEU A 410 -13.14 23.43 -47.23
C LEU A 410 -12.78 21.94 -46.99
N SER A 411 -13.01 21.47 -45.76
CA SER A 411 -13.99 20.41 -45.41
C SER A 411 -13.87 20.00 -43.94
#